data_AF-A0A9N9ICZ1-F1
#
_entry.id   AF-A0A9N9ICZ1-F1
#
_cell.length_a   1.000
_cell.length_b   1.000
_cell.length_c   1.000
_cell.angle_alpha   90.00
_cell.angle_beta   90.00
_cell.angle_gamma   90.00
#
_symmetry.space_group_name_H-M   'P 1'
#
loop_
_entity.id
_entity.type
_entity.pdbx_description
1 polymer ?
#
loop_
_entity_poly.entity_id
_entity_poly.type
_entity_poly.pdbx_seq_one_letter_code
_entity_poly.pdbx_strand_id
1 'polypeptide(L)' 'NDSKYESEFNGAGIHGILDKLVCIEANYFLSGPMGCARLDSSFTRAIREKRSLYRHTKRDMFNVVATW' A
#
# COMPACT_ATOMS: atom_id res chain seq x y z
N ASN A 1 24.08 0.72 4.35
CA ASN A 1 23.42 -0.09 3.31
C ASN A 1 22.53 -1.10 3.99
N ASP A 2 21.22 -0.90 3.92
CA ASP A 2 20.24 -1.78 4.54
C ASP A 2 19.62 -2.64 3.43
N SER A 3 19.93 -3.93 3.46
CA SER A 3 19.60 -4.91 2.41
C SER A 3 18.10 -5.02 2.14
N LYS A 4 17.27 -4.58 3.10
CA LYS A 4 15.83 -4.50 2.94
C LYS A 4 15.41 -3.53 1.84
N TYR A 5 16.02 -2.34 1.79
CA TYR A 5 15.67 -1.33 0.78
C TYR A 5 16.25 -1.68 -0.59
N GLU A 6 17.44 -2.28 -0.65
CA GLU A 6 18.03 -2.79 -1.89
C GLU A 6 17.08 -3.72 -2.65
N SER A 7 16.35 -4.60 -1.94
CA SER A 7 15.36 -5.48 -2.56
C SER A 7 14.12 -4.75 -3.11
N GLU A 8 13.71 -3.63 -2.49
CA GLU A 8 12.61 -2.81 -3.01
C GLU A 8 13.04 -1.99 -4.23
N PHE A 9 14.25 -1.40 -4.18
CA PHE A 9 14.82 -0.64 -5.29
C PHE A 9 15.13 -1.51 -6.51
N ASN A 10 15.64 -2.73 -6.31
CA ASN A 10 15.87 -3.69 -7.40
C ASN A 10 14.59 -4.39 -7.89
N GLY A 11 13.51 -4.34 -7.10
CA GLY A 11 12.23 -4.95 -7.43
C GLY A 11 11.33 -4.02 -8.26
N ALA A 12 10.37 -3.36 -7.60
CA ALA A 12 9.41 -2.49 -8.27
C ALA A 12 10.00 -1.16 -8.76
N GLY A 13 11.27 -0.88 -8.39
CA GLY A 13 11.94 0.37 -8.70
C GLY A 13 11.38 1.57 -7.96
N ILE A 14 11.92 2.76 -8.26
CA ILE A 14 11.51 4.02 -7.63
C ILE A 14 10.02 4.33 -7.85
N HIS A 15 9.49 4.03 -9.04
CA HIS A 15 8.06 4.26 -9.35
C HIS A 15 7.15 3.41 -8.46
N GLY A 16 7.47 2.13 -8.28
CA GLY A 16 6.66 1.26 -7.42
C GLY A 16 6.73 1.65 -5.94
N ILE A 17 7.86 2.21 -5.48
CA ILE A 17 7.98 2.76 -4.13
C ILE A 17 7.10 4.00 -3.98
N LEU A 18 7.15 4.91 -4.96
CA LEU A 18 6.34 6.14 -4.95
C LEU A 18 4.85 5.82 -4.96
N ASP A 19 4.41 4.89 -5.80
CA ASP A 19 3.02 4.42 -5.83
C ASP A 19 2.56 3.88 -4.48
N LYS A 20 3.37 3.03 -3.84
CA LYS A 20 3.05 2.54 -2.48
C LYS A 20 2.90 3.68 -1.49
N LEU A 21 3.81 4.65 -1.50
CA LEU A 21 3.78 5.79 -0.58
C LEU A 21 2.51 6.62 -0.78
N VAL A 22 2.16 6.94 -2.02
CA VAL A 22 0.93 7.67 -2.33
C VAL A 22 -0.29 6.89 -1.82
N CYS A 23 -0.37 5.58 -2.06
CA CYS A 23 -1.49 4.76 -1.59
C CYS A 23 -1.55 4.62 -0.05
N ILE A 24 -0.41 4.54 0.64
CA ILE A 24 -0.37 4.50 2.11
C ILE A 24 -0.82 5.84 2.69
N GLU A 25 -0.44 6.94 2.04
CA GLU A 25 -0.69 8.28 2.55
C GLU A 25 -2.08 8.83 2.24
N ALA A 26 -2.75 8.31 1.20
CA ALA A 26 -4.06 8.76 0.74
C ALA A 26 -5.16 8.70 1.83
N ASN A 27 -6.11 9.63 1.76
CA ASN A 27 -7.24 9.64 2.69
C ASN A 27 -8.15 8.43 2.50
N TYR A 28 -8.38 8.05 1.23
CA TYR A 28 -9.08 6.84 0.83
C TYR A 28 -8.18 5.92 0.00
N PHE A 29 -8.28 4.62 0.23
CA PHE A 29 -7.66 3.60 -0.61
C PHE A 29 -8.71 2.58 -1.10
N LEU A 30 -8.81 2.41 -2.41
CA LEU A 30 -9.72 1.49 -3.08
C LEU A 30 -8.91 0.34 -3.68
N SER A 31 -9.31 -0.90 -3.38
CA SER A 31 -8.85 -2.08 -4.09
C SER A 31 -9.94 -2.57 -5.03
N GLY A 32 -9.56 -3.08 -6.20
CA GLY A 32 -10.57 -3.56 -7.15
C GLY A 32 -11.28 -4.84 -6.71
N PRO A 33 -12.30 -5.28 -7.45
CA PRO A 33 -13.19 -6.35 -7.02
C PRO A 33 -12.53 -7.73 -7.02
N MET A 34 -13.11 -8.63 -6.21
CA MET A 34 -12.67 -10.03 -6.10
C MET A 34 -12.73 -10.71 -7.48
N GLY A 35 -11.60 -11.25 -7.93
CA GLY A 35 -11.48 -11.91 -9.23
C GLY A 35 -11.06 -11.02 -10.40
N CYS A 36 -11.08 -9.69 -10.27
CA CYS A 36 -10.58 -8.76 -11.30
C CYS A 36 -9.25 -8.11 -10.89
N ALA A 37 -9.17 -7.65 -9.65
CA ALA A 37 -7.96 -7.07 -9.11
C ALA A 37 -7.04 -8.13 -8.49
N ARG A 38 -5.74 -7.89 -8.57
CA ARG A 38 -4.74 -8.64 -7.79
C ARG A 38 -4.84 -8.24 -6.31
N LEU A 39 -5.94 -8.66 -5.67
CA LEU A 39 -6.23 -8.42 -4.25
C LEU A 39 -5.17 -9.03 -3.34
N ASP A 40 -4.67 -10.21 -3.71
CA ASP A 40 -3.57 -10.91 -3.03
C ASP A 40 -2.18 -10.51 -3.55
N SER A 41 -2.06 -9.40 -4.28
CA SER A 41 -0.72 -8.90 -4.60
C SER A 41 0.01 -8.52 -3.32
N SER A 42 1.31 -8.85 -3.28
CA SER A 42 2.22 -8.38 -2.23
C SER A 42 2.17 -6.86 -2.07
N PHE A 43 1.85 -6.13 -3.14
CA PHE A 43 1.65 -4.68 -3.17
C PHE A 43 0.44 -4.23 -2.35
N THR A 44 -0.78 -4.67 -2.69
CA THR A 44 -2.01 -4.29 -1.98
C THR A 44 -1.97 -4.73 -0.52
N ARG A 45 -1.40 -5.91 -0.25
CA ARG A 45 -1.22 -6.41 1.12
C ARG A 45 -0.30 -5.49 1.94
N ALA A 46 0.85 -5.09 1.40
CA ALA A 46 1.78 -4.19 2.08
C ALA A 46 1.13 -2.83 2.41
N ILE A 47 0.34 -2.29 1.48
CA ILE A 47 -0.40 -1.03 1.71
C ILE A 47 -1.43 -1.23 2.82
N ARG A 48 -2.23 -2.31 2.78
CA ARG A 48 -3.24 -2.61 3.79
C ARG A 48 -2.64 -2.75 5.19
N GLU A 49 -1.52 -3.47 5.32
CA GLU A 49 -0.81 -3.65 6.58
C GLU A 49 -0.33 -2.31 7.15
N LYS A 50 0.35 -1.50 6.32
CA LYS A 50 0.85 -0.18 6.72
C LYS A 50 -0.28 0.78 7.11
N ARG A 51 -1.35 0.84 6.33
CA ARG A 51 -2.53 1.66 6.66
C ARG A 51 -3.20 1.20 7.95
N SER A 52 -3.25 -0.11 8.21
CA SER A 52 -3.79 -0.63 9.48
C SER A 52 -2.97 -0.17 10.69
N LEU A 53 -1.65 -0.12 10.57
CA LEU A 53 -0.74 0.40 11.61
C LEU A 53 -0.98 1.90 11.89
N TYR A 54 -1.23 2.69 10.85
CA TYR A 54 -1.41 4.15 10.98
C TYR A 54 -2.85 4.60 11.26
N ARG A 55 -3.81 3.67 11.29
CA ARG A 55 -5.24 3.97 11.43
C ARG A 55 -5.56 4.84 12.65
N HIS A 56 -4.81 4.67 13.74
CA HIS A 56 -5.05 5.38 15.00
C HIS A 56 -4.24 6.68 15.14
N THR A 57 -3.24 6.90 14.28
CA THR A 57 -2.34 8.06 14.36
C THR A 57 -2.61 9.08 13.27
N LYS A 58 -3.13 8.67 12.11
CA LYS A 58 -3.52 9.57 11.03
C LYS A 58 -4.97 10.03 11.17
N ARG A 59 -5.17 11.31 11.47
CA ARG A 59 -6.51 11.94 11.52
C ARG A 59 -7.21 11.92 10.17
N ASP A 60 -6.45 12.04 9.07
CA ASP A 60 -7.01 12.20 7.74
C ASP A 60 -7.13 10.85 6.98
N MET A 61 -6.97 9.70 7.66
CA MET A 61 -7.18 8.38 7.05
C MET A 61 -8.62 7.92 7.30
N PHE A 62 -9.46 7.92 6.25
CA PHE A 62 -10.87 7.59 6.38
C PHE A 62 -11.17 6.10 6.24
N ASN A 63 -10.32 5.34 5.55
CA ASN A 63 -10.42 3.89 5.48
C ASN A 63 -9.05 3.21 5.43
N VAL A 64 -8.99 1.94 5.85
CA VAL A 64 -7.78 1.12 5.66
C VAL A 64 -7.72 0.61 4.21
N VAL A 65 -8.81 0.01 3.76
CA VAL A 65 -9.04 -0.41 2.37
C VAL A 65 -10.54 -0.56 2.17
N ALA A 66 -11.04 -0.19 1.00
CA ALA A 66 -12.38 -0.54 0.56
C ALA A 66 -12.27 -1.37 -0.72
N THR A 67 -12.94 -2.51 -0.73
CA THR A 67 -13.03 -3.40 -1.88
C THR A 67 -14.34 -3.13 -2.60
N TRP A 68 -14.29 -2.95 -3.91
CA TRP A 68 -15.47 -2.86 -4.76
C TRP A 68 -16.09 -4.22 -5.05
#